data_AF-A0A357WWY7-F1
#
_entry.id   AF-A0A357WWY7-F1
#
_cell.length_a   1.000
_cell.length_b   1.000
_cell.length_c   1.000
_cell.angle_alpha   90.00
_cell.angle_beta   90.00
_cell.angle_gamma   90.00
#
_symmetry.space_group_name_H-M   'P 1'
#
loop_
_entity.id
_entity.type
_entity.pdbx_description
1 polymer ?
#
loop_
_entity_poly.entity_id
_entity_poly.type
_entity_poly.pdbx_seq_one_letter_code
_entity_poly.pdbx_strand_id
1 'polypeptide(L)'
;MNKILKAAVCVLNSKYIHSSLAPWCLVAGIDTWCGSQIETVVVEGTINENTENIVPRILSAKPDAIGFCCYIWNIDAVKRLIR
;
A
#
# COMPACT_ATOMS: atom_id res chain seq x y z
N MET A 1 13.21 22.97 8.38
CA MET A 1 12.12 22.60 7.45
C MET A 1 11.55 21.28 7.93
N ASN A 2 10.25 21.21 8.23
CA ASN A 2 9.63 19.93 8.57
C ASN A 2 9.60 19.04 7.32
N LYS A 3 10.17 17.84 7.43
CA LYS A 3 10.16 16.85 6.35
C LYS A 3 8.72 16.38 6.12
N ILE A 4 8.26 16.39 4.87
CA ILE A 4 7.01 15.74 4.46
C ILE A 4 7.27 14.22 4.47
N LEU A 5 6.44 13.46 5.18
CA LEU A 5 6.55 12.01 5.26
C LEU A 5 5.91 11.36 4.04
N LYS A 6 6.58 10.37 3.45
CA LYS A 6 6.02 9.60 2.34
C LYS A 6 5.51 8.24 2.80
N ALA A 7 4.22 7.96 2.60
CA ALA A 7 3.60 6.69 2.97
C ALA A 7 3.17 5.90 1.73
N ALA A 8 3.60 4.64 1.63
CA ALA A 8 3.07 3.69 0.66
C ALA A 8 1.89 2.92 1.29
N VAL A 9 0.71 3.04 0.69
CA VAL A 9 -0.49 2.29 1.07
C VAL A 9 -0.66 1.14 0.09
N CYS A 10 -0.38 -0.07 0.53
CA CYS A 10 -0.28 -1.24 -0.32
C CYS A 10 -1.48 -2.17 -0.16
N VAL A 11 -1.92 -2.80 -1.24
CA VAL A 11 -2.91 -3.89 -1.18
C VAL A 11 -2.56 -5.01 -2.15
N LEU A 12 -2.72 -6.24 -1.68
CA LEU A 12 -2.77 -7.42 -2.53
C LEU A 12 -4.22 -7.85 -2.69
N ASN A 13 -4.79 -7.59 -3.87
CA ASN A 13 -6.15 -7.99 -4.22
C ASN A 13 -6.21 -9.50 -4.49
N SER A 14 -7.33 -10.17 -4.19
CA SER A 14 -7.50 -11.58 -4.52
C SER A 14 -7.51 -11.78 -6.04
N LYS A 15 -8.23 -10.90 -6.74
CA LYS A 15 -8.26 -10.66 -8.19
C LYS A 15 -8.65 -9.20 -8.43
N TYR A 16 -8.35 -8.63 -9.61
CA TYR A 16 -8.78 -7.27 -9.94
C TYR A 16 -10.30 -7.08 -10.02
N ILE A 17 -11.08 -8.16 -10.22
CA ILE A 17 -12.55 -8.11 -10.10
C ILE A 17 -13.04 -7.95 -8.65
N HIS A 18 -12.14 -8.13 -7.69
CA HIS A 18 -12.36 -8.04 -6.25
C HIS A 18 -11.33 -7.09 -5.62
N SER A 19 -11.15 -5.93 -6.25
CA SER A 19 -10.26 -4.90 -5.73
C SER A 19 -10.77 -4.33 -4.41
N SER A 20 -9.86 -4.16 -3.46
CA SER A 20 -10.16 -3.52 -2.19
C SER A 20 -10.27 -2.00 -2.37
N LEU A 21 -11.32 -1.40 -1.82
CA LEU A 21 -11.45 0.06 -1.69
C LEU A 21 -10.64 0.63 -0.53
N ALA A 22 -10.16 -0.20 0.39
CA ALA A 22 -9.44 0.20 1.59
C ALA A 22 -8.27 1.18 1.34
N PRO A 23 -7.34 0.95 0.39
CA PRO A 23 -6.23 1.89 0.18
C PRO A 23 -6.71 3.28 -0.25
N TRP A 24 -7.74 3.35 -1.10
CA TRP A 24 -8.29 4.60 -1.60
C TRP A 24 -9.04 5.37 -0.51
N CYS A 25 -9.81 4.67 0.32
CA CYS A 25 -10.48 5.28 1.49
C CYS A 25 -9.46 5.83 2.50
N LEU A 26 -8.34 5.12 2.73
CA LEU A 26 -7.28 5.58 3.61
C LEU A 26 -6.57 6.81 3.06
N VAL A 27 -6.24 6.83 1.76
CA VAL A 27 -5.66 8.00 1.10
C VAL A 27 -6.58 9.20 1.21
N ALA A 28 -7.87 9.06 0.90
CA ALA A 28 -8.84 10.14 1.06
C ALA A 28 -8.93 10.66 2.51
N GLY A 29 -8.83 9.76 3.49
CA GLY A 29 -8.75 10.13 4.90
C GLY A 29 -7.49 10.92 5.25
N ILE A 30 -6.32 10.47 4.76
CA ILE A 30 -5.05 11.17 4.97
C ILE A 30 -5.10 12.57 4.33
N ASP A 31 -5.59 12.67 3.10
CA ASP A 31 -5.72 13.95 2.39
C ASP A 31 -6.64 14.93 3.14
N THR A 32 -7.73 14.43 3.74
CA THR A 32 -8.70 15.25 4.47
C THR A 32 -8.19 15.67 5.84
N TRP A 33 -7.51 14.77 6.58
CA TRP A 33 -7.28 14.93 8.02
C TRP A 33 -5.82 15.19 8.39
N CYS A 34 -4.84 14.89 7.53
CA CYS A 34 -3.41 15.03 7.83
C CYS A 34 -2.75 16.25 7.16
N GLY A 35 -3.47 16.96 6.28
CA GLY A 35 -2.95 18.12 5.56
C GLY A 35 -1.72 17.79 4.70
N SER A 36 -0.87 18.78 4.43
CA SER A 36 0.33 18.63 3.57
C SER A 36 1.54 17.99 4.26
N GLN A 37 1.35 17.32 5.40
CA GLN A 37 2.44 16.69 6.16
C GLN A 37 2.78 15.29 5.67
N ILE A 38 1.85 14.64 4.96
CA ILE A 38 1.99 13.28 4.47
C ILE A 38 1.69 13.24 2.96
N GLU A 39 2.65 12.78 2.18
CA GLU A 39 2.45 12.39 0.79
C GLU A 39 2.14 10.90 0.74
N THR A 40 1.09 10.49 0.01
CA THR A 40 0.72 9.08 -0.11
C THR A 40 0.89 8.55 -1.52
N VAL A 41 1.17 7.26 -1.64
CA VAL A 41 1.14 6.52 -2.90
C VAL A 41 0.41 5.20 -2.69
N VAL A 42 -0.52 4.87 -3.59
CA VAL A 42 -1.16 3.56 -3.59
C VAL A 42 -0.33 2.60 -4.44
N VAL A 43 0.01 1.44 -3.88
CA VAL A 43 0.66 0.36 -4.62
C VAL A 43 -0.23 -0.87 -4.57
N GLU A 44 -0.83 -1.19 -5.72
CA GLU A 44 -1.68 -2.37 -5.85
C GLU A 44 -0.89 -3.56 -6.40
N GLY A 45 -1.33 -4.75 -6.05
CA GLY A 45 -0.91 -6.02 -6.63
C GLY A 45 -2.01 -7.05 -6.46
N THR A 46 -1.73 -8.30 -6.83
CA THR A 46 -2.64 -9.42 -6.54
C THR A 46 -1.91 -10.54 -5.84
N ILE A 47 -2.64 -11.39 -5.11
CA ILE A 47 -2.05 -12.59 -4.48
C ILE A 47 -1.50 -13.61 -5.51
N ASN A 48 -1.87 -13.46 -6.79
CA ASN A 48 -1.41 -14.30 -7.90
C ASN A 48 -0.17 -13.71 -8.60
N GLU A 49 0.24 -12.50 -8.23
CA GLU A 49 1.45 -11.87 -8.74
C GLU A 49 2.66 -12.32 -7.91
N ASN A 50 3.80 -12.56 -8.57
CA ASN A 50 5.04 -12.86 -7.87
C ASN A 50 5.47 -11.64 -7.02
N THR A 51 5.76 -11.87 -5.74
CA THR A 51 6.20 -10.85 -4.78
C THR A 51 7.44 -10.08 -5.26
N GLU A 52 8.33 -10.72 -6.02
CA GLU A 52 9.51 -10.09 -6.62
C GLU A 52 9.16 -8.97 -7.61
N ASN A 53 7.97 -8.97 -8.19
CA ASN A 53 7.49 -7.88 -9.05
C ASN A 53 6.85 -6.74 -8.25
N ILE A 54 6.34 -7.04 -7.06
CA ILE A 54 5.60 -6.09 -6.22
C ILE A 54 6.58 -5.23 -5.40
N VAL A 55 7.59 -5.86 -4.81
CA VAL A 55 8.57 -5.20 -3.94
C VAL A 55 9.26 -4.01 -4.63
N PRO A 56 9.74 -4.12 -5.88
CA PRO A 56 10.34 -2.98 -6.57
C PRO A 56 9.39 -1.80 -6.76
N ARG A 57 8.08 -2.04 -6.95
CA ARG A 57 7.08 -0.96 -7.05
C ARG A 57 6.88 -0.23 -5.74
N ILE A 58 6.94 -0.93 -4.61
CA ILE A 58 6.85 -0.33 -3.29
C ILE A 58 8.12 0.51 -3.03
N LEU A 59 9.30 -0.06 -3.31
CA LEU A 59 10.58 0.58 -3.01
C LEU A 59 10.91 1.75 -3.96
N SER A 60 10.44 1.72 -5.21
CA SER A 60 10.66 2.82 -6.16
C SER A 60 10.04 4.13 -5.70
N ALA A 61 8.98 4.07 -4.89
CA ALA A 61 8.36 5.23 -4.28
C ALA A 61 9.17 5.83 -3.12
N LYS A 62 10.24 5.16 -2.66
CA LYS A 62 11.08 5.55 -1.52
C LYS A 62 10.27 5.98 -0.28
N PRO A 63 9.32 5.15 0.19
CA PRO A 63 8.46 5.52 1.31
C PRO A 63 9.24 5.57 2.63
N ASP A 64 8.86 6.51 3.50
CA ASP A 64 9.26 6.55 4.90
C ASP A 64 8.46 5.54 5.74
N ALA A 65 7.23 5.22 5.32
CA ALA A 65 6.37 4.25 5.96
C ALA A 65 5.59 3.41 4.94
N ILE A 66 5.38 2.12 5.24
CA ILE A 66 4.62 1.20 4.40
C ILE A 66 3.46 0.63 5.22
N GLY A 67 2.23 0.75 4.72
CA GLY A 67 1.03 0.15 5.30
C GLY A 67 0.42 -0.88 4.35
N PHE A 68 -0.05 -2.01 4.87
CA PHE A 68 -0.72 -3.05 4.08
C PHE A 68 -2.20 -3.17 4.46
N CYS A 69 -3.09 -3.10 3.47
CA CYS A 69 -4.49 -3.43 3.62
C CYS A 69 -4.66 -4.96 3.65
N CYS A 70 -4.76 -5.51 4.86
CA CYS A 70 -4.79 -6.95 5.12
C CYS A 70 -6.21 -7.49 5.31
N TYR A 71 -6.47 -8.67 4.76
CA TYR A 71 -7.70 -9.44 4.96
C TYR A 71 -7.43 -10.94 4.79
N ILE A 72 -8.42 -11.78 5.09
CA ILE A 72 -8.26 -13.25 5.20
C ILE A 72 -7.58 -13.87 3.98
N TRP A 73 -7.90 -13.40 2.76
CA TRP A 73 -7.36 -13.98 1.53
C TRP A 73 -5.95 -13.52 1.14
N ASN A 74 -5.45 -12.42 1.70
CA ASN A 74 -4.14 -11.88 1.32
C ASN A 74 -3.07 -11.96 2.41
N ILE A 75 -3.45 -12.33 3.63
CA ILE A 75 -2.55 -12.25 4.80
C ILE A 75 -1.27 -13.06 4.62
N ASP A 76 -1.33 -14.24 4.02
CA ASP A 76 -0.14 -15.06 3.80
C ASP A 76 0.77 -14.48 2.72
N ALA A 77 0.21 -13.86 1.67
CA ALA A 77 0.98 -13.17 0.65
C ALA A 77 1.67 -11.92 1.20
N VAL A 78 0.96 -11.14 2.02
CA VAL A 78 1.54 -9.97 2.71
C VAL A 78 2.66 -10.42 3.66
N LYS A 79 2.45 -11.48 4.45
CA LYS A 79 3.48 -12.03 5.33
C LYS A 79 4.73 -12.49 4.59
N ARG A 80 4.60 -13.06 3.38
CA ARG A 80 5.76 -13.40 2.54
C ARG A 80 6.50 -12.18 2.02
N LEU A 81 5.80 -11.09 1.76
CA LEU A 81 6.39 -9.87 1.21
C LEU A 81 7.20 -9.08 2.25
N ILE A 82 6.87 -9.19 3.53
CA ILE A 82 7.53 -8.48 4.64
C ILE A 82 8.60 -9.30 5.38
N ARG A 83 8.81 -10.55 4.98
CA ARG A 83 9.83 -11.46 5.56
C ARG A 83 11.09 -11.45 4.71
#